data_AF-A0A0H2YTK6-F1
#
_entry.id   AF-A0A0H2YTK6-F1
#
_cell.length_a   1.000
_cell.length_b   1.000
_cell.length_c   1.000
_cell.angle_alpha   90.00
_cell.angle_beta   90.00
_cell.angle_gamma   90.00
#
_symmetry.space_group_name_H-M   'P 1'
#
loop_
_entity.id
_entity.type
_entity.pdbx_description
1 polymer ?
#
loop_
_entity_poly.entity_id
_entity_poly.type
_entity_poly.pdbx_seq_one_letter_code
_entity_poly.pdbx_strand_id
1 'polypeptide(L)'
;MAHKKVAKIIATAIVVNNLSSSVVLGKEVNLIEKNKDNSVINQSISHSKRYNNIFRIEKTVGDTEEFLKIINDGNLEEIKLSRDIDLSNLISSGVDIKSSNVVIDGQGYSIYVPKLAENLNRDFFTLQGDGIVLKNLNIVCKDDDETLNNKNNLITISGDDITLENVFIESNFNRAVNILEGNNIHINDCKIVNNQEKGNGLKVENGVVTLNNLDLQNKSGVGLDILGKDSKVYLKGDIKINSPIEIRGQFRDGGILNCDNNQLIHEKRVFGYTYYNVAKETELVRNKDEFLEAIDNNIVKNIKLMDNIDLRGHESEYYKVFEKEIKVDKNNYHITM
;
A
#
# COMPACT_ATOMS: atom_id res chain seq x y z
N MET A 1 -14.78 -17.49 -56.13
CA MET A 1 -14.29 -16.23 -55.51
C MET A 1 -13.42 -16.61 -54.32
N ALA A 2 -12.10 -16.48 -54.45
CA ALA A 2 -11.14 -16.88 -53.42
C ALA A 2 -10.76 -15.66 -52.58
N HIS A 3 -11.11 -15.66 -51.29
CA HIS A 3 -10.69 -14.63 -50.35
C HIS A 3 -9.23 -14.88 -49.94
N LYS A 4 -8.32 -14.05 -50.46
CA LYS A 4 -6.92 -13.93 -50.01
C LYS A 4 -6.90 -13.37 -48.58
N LYS A 5 -6.52 -14.19 -47.59
CA LYS A 5 -6.13 -13.71 -46.26
C LYS A 5 -4.74 -13.08 -46.36
N VAL A 6 -4.65 -11.77 -46.17
CA VAL A 6 -3.38 -11.05 -46.04
C VAL A 6 -3.02 -11.01 -44.55
N ALA A 7 -2.00 -11.75 -44.15
CA ALA A 7 -1.41 -11.66 -42.82
C ALA A 7 -0.55 -10.39 -42.75
N LYS A 8 -0.89 -9.48 -41.84
CA LYS A 8 -0.08 -8.29 -41.54
C LYS A 8 0.95 -8.70 -40.49
N ILE A 9 2.18 -8.93 -40.91
CA ILE A 9 3.32 -9.13 -40.00
C ILE A 9 3.78 -7.74 -39.55
N ILE A 10 3.63 -7.44 -38.27
CA ILE A 10 4.22 -6.25 -37.64
C ILE A 10 5.59 -6.67 -37.15
N ALA A 11 6.65 -6.20 -37.82
CA ALA A 11 8.02 -6.41 -37.40
C ALA A 11 8.37 -5.39 -36.30
N THR A 12 8.55 -5.86 -35.08
CA THR A 12 9.09 -5.05 -33.98
C THR A 12 10.60 -4.94 -34.14
N ALA A 13 11.10 -3.73 -34.41
CA ALA A 13 12.54 -3.47 -34.43
C ALA A 13 13.07 -3.45 -32.99
N ILE A 14 13.87 -4.45 -32.64
CA ILE A 14 14.66 -4.48 -31.40
C ILE A 14 15.90 -3.63 -31.66
N VAL A 15 15.96 -2.43 -31.10
CA VAL A 15 17.19 -1.62 -31.09
C VAL A 15 18.08 -2.15 -29.96
N VAL A 16 19.07 -2.95 -30.36
CA VAL A 16 20.18 -3.37 -29.51
C VAL A 16 21.24 -2.27 -29.57
N ASN A 17 21.31 -1.42 -28.54
CA ASN A 17 22.41 -0.46 -28.41
C ASN A 17 23.64 -1.18 -27.86
N ASN A 18 24.67 -1.36 -28.68
CA ASN A 18 26.05 -1.59 -28.24
C ASN A 18 27.03 -0.79 -29.11
N LEU A 19 27.55 0.28 -28.51
CA LEU A 19 28.88 0.91 -28.61
C LEU A 19 29.53 1.31 -29.97
N SER A 20 29.84 2.61 -30.02
CA SER A 20 31.03 3.29 -30.56
C SER A 20 31.32 3.28 -32.07
N SER A 21 31.21 4.46 -32.70
CA SER A 21 32.31 5.05 -33.46
C SER A 21 32.09 6.55 -33.66
N SER A 22 33.15 7.31 -33.42
CA SER A 22 33.27 8.76 -33.54
C SER A 22 33.61 9.18 -34.97
N VAL A 23 32.95 10.21 -35.50
CA VAL A 23 33.49 11.08 -36.56
C VAL A 23 33.07 12.53 -36.27
N VAL A 24 34.06 13.41 -36.15
CA VAL A 24 33.93 14.87 -35.97
C VAL A 24 34.53 15.57 -37.19
N LEU A 25 33.81 16.54 -37.77
CA LEU A 25 34.26 17.62 -38.67
C LEU A 25 33.16 18.72 -38.58
N GLY A 26 33.35 20.01 -38.31
CA GLY A 26 34.46 20.90 -37.98
C GLY A 26 33.98 22.38 -38.05
N LYS A 27 34.66 23.30 -37.32
CA LYS A 27 34.58 24.80 -37.28
C LYS A 27 33.46 25.48 -36.45
N GLU A 28 33.68 26.56 -35.68
CA GLU A 28 34.87 27.35 -35.28
C GLU A 28 34.61 28.11 -33.93
N VAL A 29 35.50 27.88 -32.96
CA VAL A 29 36.13 28.70 -31.88
C VAL A 29 35.51 30.00 -31.31
N ASN A 30 35.40 30.08 -29.97
CA ASN A 30 36.06 31.07 -29.05
C ASN A 30 35.88 30.63 -27.56
N LEU A 31 36.95 30.19 -26.87
CA LEU A 31 37.76 30.94 -25.86
C LEU A 31 36.94 31.28 -24.57
N ILE A 32 37.19 30.81 -23.34
CA ILE A 32 38.41 30.58 -22.55
C ILE A 32 38.10 29.70 -21.30
N GLU A 33 39.03 28.77 -21.00
CA GLU A 33 39.49 28.16 -19.71
C GLU A 33 38.59 28.20 -18.44
N LYS A 34 38.45 27.15 -17.62
CA LYS A 34 39.47 26.26 -17.03
C LYS A 34 38.83 25.07 -16.29
N ASN A 35 39.43 23.88 -16.44
CA ASN A 35 39.38 22.66 -15.62
C ASN A 35 38.01 22.08 -15.17
N LYS A 36 37.53 21.08 -15.93
CA LYS A 36 36.66 20.00 -15.43
C LYS A 36 37.49 18.72 -15.31
N ASP A 37 37.76 18.30 -14.08
CA ASP A 37 38.02 16.89 -13.77
C ASP A 37 36.71 16.12 -13.96
N ASN A 38 36.59 15.44 -15.10
CA ASN A 38 35.50 14.51 -15.38
C ASN A 38 35.83 13.15 -14.77
N SER A 39 35.55 12.98 -13.47
CA SER A 39 35.04 11.68 -13.01
C SER A 39 33.57 11.63 -13.38
N VAL A 40 33.23 10.87 -14.43
CA VAL A 40 31.84 10.60 -14.82
C VAL A 40 31.20 9.77 -13.71
N ILE A 41 30.64 10.47 -12.73
CA ILE A 41 29.70 9.92 -11.77
C ILE A 41 28.41 9.72 -12.56
N ASN A 42 28.15 8.48 -12.96
CA ASN A 42 26.80 8.02 -13.29
C ASN A 42 25.96 8.08 -12.01
N GLN A 43 25.50 9.27 -11.66
CA GLN A 43 24.34 9.43 -10.81
C GLN A 43 23.15 9.41 -11.74
N SER A 44 22.50 8.25 -11.82
CA SER A 44 21.08 8.15 -12.09
C SER A 44 20.39 9.16 -11.18
N ILE A 45 20.01 10.31 -11.76
CA ILE A 45 19.15 11.29 -11.10
C ILE A 45 17.78 10.61 -11.00
N SER A 46 17.59 9.87 -9.90
CA SER A 46 16.25 9.56 -9.42
C SER A 46 15.55 10.90 -9.27
N HIS A 47 14.52 11.15 -10.07
CA HIS A 47 13.62 12.30 -9.91
C HIS A 47 12.73 12.11 -8.67
N SER A 48 13.30 11.67 -7.54
CA SER A 48 12.71 12.02 -6.26
C SER A 48 12.97 13.50 -6.10
N LYS A 49 11.91 14.31 -6.11
CA LYS A 49 11.94 15.63 -5.48
C LYS A 49 12.24 15.38 -4.00
N ARG A 50 13.51 15.17 -3.67
CA ARG A 50 13.99 15.12 -2.30
C ARG A 50 13.49 16.40 -1.65
N TYR A 51 12.82 16.22 -0.52
CA TYR A 51 12.43 17.24 0.44
C TYR A 51 13.60 18.22 0.63
N ASN A 52 13.64 19.26 -0.18
CA ASN A 52 14.52 20.38 0.07
C ASN A 52 13.92 21.08 1.28
N ASN A 53 14.77 21.44 2.24
CA ASN A 53 14.43 22.29 3.39
C ASN A 53 14.00 23.68 2.88
N ILE A 54 12.81 23.75 2.30
CA ILE A 54 12.12 24.98 1.96
C ILE A 54 11.62 25.51 3.30
N PHE A 55 11.85 26.79 3.57
CA PHE A 55 11.25 27.48 4.71
C PHE A 55 9.74 27.23 4.67
N ARG A 56 9.22 26.51 5.67
CA ARG A 56 7.79 26.23 5.77
C ARG A 56 7.11 27.26 6.66
N ILE A 57 6.04 27.85 6.16
CA ILE A 57 5.07 28.61 6.93
C ILE A 57 4.29 27.59 7.75
N GLU A 58 4.70 27.50 9.02
CA GLU A 58 4.06 26.68 10.02
C GLU A 58 2.83 27.38 10.60
N LYS A 59 1.71 26.67 10.70
CA LYS A 59 0.51 27.11 11.41
C LYS A 59 0.09 26.07 12.45
N THR A 60 -0.08 26.52 13.68
CA THR A 60 -0.66 25.72 14.75
C THR A 60 -2.15 25.93 14.77
N VAL A 61 -2.93 24.85 14.74
CA VAL A 61 -4.38 24.88 14.63
C VAL A 61 -5.03 24.27 15.86
N GLY A 62 -6.05 24.95 16.37
CA GLY A 62 -6.76 24.55 17.59
C GLY A 62 -8.25 24.28 17.42
N ASP A 63 -8.82 24.47 16.23
CA ASP A 63 -10.25 24.24 16.01
C ASP A 63 -10.58 23.93 14.54
N THR A 64 -11.80 23.46 14.34
CA THR A 64 -12.33 23.03 13.04
C THR A 64 -12.40 24.16 12.01
N GLU A 65 -12.78 25.37 12.41
CA GLU A 65 -12.94 26.48 11.46
C GLU A 65 -11.58 26.93 10.93
N GLU A 66 -10.60 27.06 11.82
CA GLU A 66 -9.23 27.38 11.46
C GLU A 66 -8.61 26.29 10.58
N PHE A 67 -8.79 25.00 10.94
CA PHE A 67 -8.31 23.88 10.14
C PHE A 67 -8.86 23.93 8.71
N LEU A 68 -10.18 24.05 8.56
CA LEU A 68 -10.83 24.06 7.25
C LEU A 68 -10.45 25.29 6.43
N LYS A 69 -10.37 26.47 7.07
CA LYS A 69 -9.94 27.69 6.39
C LYS A 69 -8.54 27.53 5.81
N ILE A 70 -7.61 27.02 6.62
CA ILE A 70 -6.23 26.80 6.20
C ILE A 70 -6.17 25.81 5.03
N ILE A 71 -6.86 24.67 5.13
CA ILE A 71 -6.95 23.69 4.03
C ILE A 71 -7.49 24.31 2.73
N ASN A 72 -8.55 25.13 2.83
CA ASN A 72 -9.21 25.72 1.66
C ASN A 72 -8.46 26.91 1.04
N ASP A 73 -7.68 27.67 1.83
CA ASP A 73 -6.90 28.82 1.35
C ASP A 73 -5.76 28.39 0.41
N GLY A 74 -5.33 27.12 0.48
CA GLY A 74 -4.38 26.49 -0.43
C GLY A 74 -2.92 26.94 -0.30
N ASN A 75 -2.63 27.97 0.50
CA ASN A 75 -1.28 28.41 0.86
C ASN A 75 -0.77 27.62 2.08
N LEU A 76 -0.26 26.40 1.83
CA LEU A 76 -0.01 25.40 2.86
C LEU A 76 1.39 24.81 2.76
N GLU A 77 2.13 24.84 3.87
CA GLU A 77 3.43 24.18 3.98
C GLU A 77 3.47 23.24 5.19
N GLU A 78 3.09 23.68 6.40
CA GLU A 78 2.95 22.78 7.56
C GLU A 78 1.81 23.22 8.52
N ILE A 79 0.94 22.28 8.87
CA ILE A 79 -0.14 22.42 9.85
C ILE A 79 0.20 21.53 11.05
N LYS A 80 0.25 22.11 12.25
CA LYS A 80 0.40 21.36 13.51
C LYS A 80 -0.89 21.42 14.32
N LEU A 81 -1.41 20.26 14.71
CA LEU A 81 -2.56 20.23 15.61
C LEU A 81 -2.11 20.53 17.05
N SER A 82 -2.87 21.38 17.74
CA SER A 82 -2.69 21.68 19.17
C SER A 82 -3.77 21.06 20.07
N ARG A 83 -4.80 20.48 19.43
CA ARG A 83 -5.85 19.68 20.06
C ARG A 83 -6.56 18.85 18.99
N ASP A 84 -7.49 18.00 19.44
CA ASP A 84 -8.36 17.27 18.55
C ASP A 84 -9.22 18.21 17.68
N ILE A 85 -9.37 17.87 16.41
CA ILE A 85 -10.21 18.57 15.44
C ILE A 85 -11.47 17.75 15.21
N ASP A 86 -12.63 18.39 15.34
CA ASP A 86 -13.93 17.70 15.21
C ASP A 86 -14.61 18.09 13.90
N LEU A 87 -14.47 17.22 12.90
CA LEU A 87 -15.12 17.37 11.59
C LEU A 87 -16.43 16.58 11.50
N SER A 88 -16.91 15.97 12.58
CA SER A 88 -18.11 15.12 12.57
C SER A 88 -19.39 15.84 12.14
N ASN A 89 -19.39 17.18 12.12
CA ASN A 89 -20.52 17.96 11.60
C ASN A 89 -20.50 18.11 10.07
N LEU A 90 -19.44 17.70 9.39
CA LEU A 90 -19.30 17.75 7.92
C LEU A 90 -19.97 16.55 7.22
N ILE A 91 -21.24 16.29 7.55
CA ILE A 91 -21.95 15.06 7.14
C ILE A 91 -22.20 15.02 5.62
N SER A 92 -22.24 16.18 4.95
CA SER A 92 -22.49 16.31 3.51
C SER A 92 -21.28 16.77 2.70
N SER A 93 -20.12 16.95 3.34
CA SER A 93 -18.92 17.52 2.71
C SER A 93 -17.66 16.76 3.12
N GLY A 94 -16.82 16.44 2.14
CA GLY A 94 -15.45 15.97 2.39
C GLY A 94 -14.44 17.13 2.46
N VAL A 95 -13.22 16.78 2.84
CA VAL A 95 -12.04 17.63 2.85
C VAL A 95 -11.12 17.21 1.70
N ASP A 96 -10.96 18.09 0.72
CA ASP A 96 -10.03 17.86 -0.39
C ASP A 96 -8.73 18.63 -0.14
N ILE A 97 -7.60 17.93 -0.10
CA ILE A 97 -6.27 18.53 -0.01
C ILE A 97 -5.67 18.55 -1.41
N LYS A 98 -5.87 19.68 -2.10
CA LYS A 98 -5.44 19.90 -3.49
C LYS A 98 -4.07 20.56 -3.60
N SER A 99 -3.63 21.24 -2.55
CA SER A 99 -2.31 21.86 -2.51
C SER A 99 -1.22 20.80 -2.40
N SER A 100 -0.11 21.05 -3.08
CA SER A 100 1.08 20.22 -3.01
C SER A 100 2.01 20.64 -1.87
N ASN A 101 2.88 19.73 -1.44
CA ASN A 101 3.89 19.92 -0.40
C ASN A 101 3.31 20.30 0.99
N VAL A 102 2.12 19.79 1.30
CA VAL A 102 1.42 20.04 2.55
C VAL A 102 1.80 19.00 3.59
N VAL A 103 2.17 19.46 4.79
CA VAL A 103 2.35 18.57 5.94
C VAL A 103 1.27 18.83 6.98
N ILE A 104 0.61 17.78 7.43
CA ILE A 104 -0.29 17.79 8.58
C ILE A 104 0.33 16.91 9.66
N ASP A 105 0.83 17.56 10.71
CA ASP A 105 1.36 16.92 11.90
C ASP A 105 0.33 16.93 13.02
N GLY A 106 -0.19 15.77 13.39
CA GLY A 106 -1.17 15.68 14.47
C GLY A 106 -0.59 15.84 15.85
N GLN A 107 0.72 15.70 16.05
CA GLN A 107 1.33 15.71 17.39
C GLN A 107 0.67 14.72 18.38
N GLY A 108 0.06 13.65 17.88
CA GLY A 108 -0.71 12.66 18.64
C GLY A 108 -2.21 12.97 18.80
N TYR A 109 -2.68 14.13 18.34
CA TYR A 109 -4.10 14.50 18.36
C TYR A 109 -4.91 13.82 17.26
N SER A 110 -6.23 13.83 17.46
CA SER A 110 -7.20 13.16 16.59
C SER A 110 -7.92 14.15 15.67
N ILE A 111 -8.22 13.71 14.46
CA ILE A 111 -9.24 14.31 13.61
C ILE A 111 -10.44 13.36 13.60
N TYR A 112 -11.54 13.82 14.19
CA TYR A 112 -12.79 13.06 14.19
C TYR A 112 -13.59 13.36 12.93
N VAL A 113 -14.09 12.32 12.29
CA VAL A 113 -14.84 12.42 11.03
C VAL A 113 -16.23 11.82 11.19
N PRO A 114 -17.23 12.27 10.41
CA PRO A 114 -18.55 11.66 10.41
C PRO A 114 -18.54 10.34 9.64
N LYS A 115 -19.53 9.49 9.90
CA LYS A 115 -19.97 8.53 8.90
C LYS A 115 -20.77 9.27 7.83
N LEU A 116 -20.36 9.17 6.56
CA LEU A 116 -21.07 9.80 5.45
C LEU A 116 -22.35 9.02 5.09
N ALA A 117 -23.42 9.73 4.75
CA ALA A 117 -24.66 9.12 4.28
C ALA A 117 -24.45 8.31 2.98
N GLU A 118 -25.10 7.15 2.84
CA GLU A 118 -24.86 6.21 1.72
C GLU A 118 -25.14 6.81 0.33
N ASN A 119 -26.04 7.79 0.26
CA ASN A 119 -26.45 8.45 -0.99
C ASN A 119 -25.49 9.57 -1.43
N LEU A 120 -24.50 9.90 -0.60
CA LEU A 120 -23.41 10.77 -1.02
C LEU A 120 -22.48 9.96 -1.94
N ASN A 121 -22.11 10.56 -3.07
CA ASN A 121 -21.12 10.03 -3.98
C ASN A 121 -19.81 10.79 -3.79
N ARG A 122 -19.24 10.73 -2.57
CA ARG A 122 -18.05 11.51 -2.22
C ARG A 122 -17.28 10.87 -1.06
N ASP A 123 -15.97 10.77 -1.21
CA ASP A 123 -15.05 10.35 -0.15
C ASP A 123 -14.78 11.47 0.87
N PHE A 124 -14.36 11.12 2.08
CA PHE A 124 -14.18 12.13 3.13
C PHE A 124 -12.88 12.92 2.95
N PHE A 125 -11.71 12.30 3.09
CA PHE A 125 -10.42 12.91 2.80
C PHE A 125 -9.98 12.53 1.39
N THR A 126 -9.75 13.52 0.53
CA THR A 126 -9.15 13.29 -0.80
C THR A 126 -7.80 13.99 -0.91
N LEU A 127 -6.72 13.22 -1.04
CA LEU A 127 -5.35 13.71 -1.18
C LEU A 127 -5.00 13.77 -2.68
N GLN A 128 -5.11 14.96 -3.26
CA GLN A 128 -4.97 15.18 -4.71
C GLN A 128 -3.68 15.92 -5.09
N GLY A 129 -3.14 16.76 -4.21
CA GLY A 129 -1.87 17.44 -4.45
C GLY A 129 -0.68 16.52 -4.22
N ASP A 130 0.43 16.76 -4.93
CA ASP A 130 1.65 15.97 -4.72
C ASP A 130 2.40 16.33 -3.42
N GLY A 131 3.15 15.40 -2.83
CA GLY A 131 4.05 15.70 -1.71
C GLY A 131 3.32 15.94 -0.39
N ILE A 132 2.13 15.37 -0.19
CA ILE A 132 1.35 15.50 1.05
C ILE A 132 1.86 14.51 2.10
N VAL A 133 2.07 14.98 3.32
CA VAL A 133 2.39 14.15 4.48
C VAL A 133 1.33 14.29 5.55
N LEU A 134 0.75 13.16 5.94
CA LEU A 134 -0.03 13.04 7.17
C LEU A 134 0.83 12.29 8.18
N LYS A 135 1.18 12.91 9.31
CA LYS A 135 2.04 12.28 10.32
C LYS A 135 1.55 12.44 11.75
N ASN A 136 1.84 11.45 12.58
CA ASN A 136 1.62 11.48 14.03
C ASN A 136 0.19 11.88 14.40
N LEU A 137 -0.83 11.31 13.76
CA LEU A 137 -2.21 11.68 14.01
C LEU A 137 -3.16 10.50 13.99
N ASN A 138 -4.32 10.66 14.63
CA ASN A 138 -5.41 9.70 14.56
C ASN A 138 -6.51 10.25 13.66
N ILE A 139 -7.09 9.42 12.79
CA ILE A 139 -8.29 9.75 12.02
C ILE A 139 -9.37 8.75 12.43
N VAL A 140 -10.38 9.24 13.15
CA VAL A 140 -11.34 8.38 13.86
C VAL A 140 -12.77 8.72 13.44
N CYS A 141 -13.49 7.73 12.93
CA CYS A 141 -14.92 7.85 12.64
C CYS A 141 -15.73 7.88 13.93
N LYS A 142 -16.44 8.98 14.20
CA LYS A 142 -17.40 9.09 15.32
C LYS A 142 -18.76 8.54 14.88
N ASP A 143 -18.94 7.22 14.88
CA ASP A 143 -20.28 6.61 14.92
C ASP A 143 -20.20 5.12 15.26
N ASP A 144 -21.09 4.64 16.14
CA ASP A 144 -21.21 3.25 16.57
C ASP A 144 -22.31 2.49 15.80
N ASP A 145 -23.06 3.15 14.92
CA ASP A 145 -24.13 2.49 14.15
C ASP A 145 -23.56 1.65 12.98
N GLU A 146 -23.30 0.38 13.28
CA GLU A 146 -22.79 -0.63 12.35
C GLU A 146 -23.76 -0.97 11.19
N THR A 147 -25.02 -0.52 11.23
CA THR A 147 -26.07 -1.04 10.34
C THR A 147 -26.13 -0.39 8.95
N LEU A 148 -25.48 0.75 8.74
CA LEU A 148 -25.48 1.48 7.46
C LEU A 148 -24.29 1.09 6.56
N ASN A 149 -24.59 0.69 5.33
CA ASN A 149 -23.65 0.27 4.30
C ASN A 149 -23.08 1.48 3.52
N ASN A 150 -22.07 2.14 4.07
CA ASN A 150 -21.41 3.28 3.44
C ASN A 150 -20.64 2.85 2.17
N LYS A 151 -20.86 3.53 1.04
CA LYS A 151 -20.15 3.30 -0.23
C LYS A 151 -18.91 4.18 -0.40
N ASN A 152 -18.81 5.23 0.41
CA ASN A 152 -17.72 6.20 0.37
C ASN A 152 -16.46 5.64 1.05
N ASN A 153 -15.31 6.16 0.68
CA ASN A 153 -14.03 5.87 1.30
C ASN A 153 -13.67 6.96 2.32
N LEU A 154 -12.92 6.59 3.37
CA LEU A 154 -12.44 7.56 4.35
C LEU A 154 -11.29 8.39 3.78
N ILE A 155 -10.21 7.75 3.33
CA ILE A 155 -9.11 8.41 2.65
C ILE A 155 -9.02 7.91 1.21
N THR A 156 -8.99 8.84 0.26
CA THR A 156 -8.71 8.58 -1.15
C THR A 156 -7.44 9.32 -1.56
N ILE A 157 -6.52 8.60 -2.20
CA ILE A 157 -5.25 9.11 -2.69
C ILE A 157 -5.26 9.07 -4.22
N SER A 158 -4.94 10.21 -4.84
CA SER A 158 -4.78 10.35 -6.29
C SER A 158 -3.61 11.24 -6.71
N GLY A 159 -2.79 11.72 -5.76
CA GLY A 159 -1.57 12.51 -6.03
C GLY A 159 -0.30 11.67 -5.91
N ASP A 160 0.84 12.22 -6.34
CA ASP A 160 2.17 11.61 -6.20
C ASP A 160 2.85 12.00 -4.87
N ASP A 161 3.89 11.26 -4.46
CA ASP A 161 4.74 11.59 -3.31
C ASP A 161 3.99 11.72 -1.96
N ILE A 162 2.96 10.89 -1.74
CA ILE A 162 2.09 10.92 -0.55
C ILE A 162 2.66 10.03 0.55
N THR A 163 2.69 10.52 1.79
CA THR A 163 3.14 9.72 2.94
C THR A 163 2.13 9.76 4.09
N LEU A 164 1.74 8.59 4.57
CA LEU A 164 1.10 8.40 5.87
C LEU A 164 2.15 7.82 6.82
N GLU A 165 2.53 8.57 7.86
CA GLU A 165 3.62 8.20 8.78
C GLU A 165 3.11 8.18 10.22
N ASN A 166 3.15 7.02 10.89
CA ASN A 166 2.66 6.90 12.26
C ASN A 166 1.23 7.44 12.42
N VAL A 167 0.33 6.98 11.54
CA VAL A 167 -1.08 7.36 11.51
C VAL A 167 -1.94 6.18 11.98
N PHE A 168 -2.83 6.45 12.93
CA PHE A 168 -3.90 5.51 13.29
C PHE A 168 -5.18 5.89 12.56
N ILE A 169 -5.78 4.92 11.87
CA ILE A 169 -7.04 5.10 11.14
C ILE A 169 -8.07 4.15 11.73
N GLU A 170 -9.18 4.70 12.23
CA GLU A 170 -10.35 3.94 12.66
C GLU A 170 -11.55 4.35 11.81
N SER A 171 -12.05 3.41 11.00
CA SER A 171 -12.98 3.68 9.91
C SER A 171 -14.21 2.79 9.96
N ASN A 172 -15.35 3.38 9.57
CA ASN A 172 -16.62 2.70 9.29
C ASN A 172 -17.07 2.99 7.83
N PHE A 173 -16.10 3.11 6.92
CA PHE A 173 -16.31 3.43 5.50
C PHE A 173 -16.20 2.17 4.63
N ASN A 174 -16.59 2.27 3.35
CA ASN A 174 -16.40 1.19 2.38
C ASN A 174 -14.92 0.78 2.31
N ARG A 175 -14.04 1.78 2.35
CA ARG A 175 -12.60 1.60 2.46
C ARG A 175 -12.04 2.58 3.46
N ALA A 176 -11.14 2.11 4.32
CA ALA A 176 -10.39 3.01 5.16
C ALA A 176 -9.41 3.83 4.31
N VAL A 177 -8.71 3.17 3.39
CA VAL A 177 -7.80 3.82 2.43
C VAL A 177 -8.02 3.28 1.02
N ASN A 178 -8.17 4.19 0.06
CA ASN A 178 -8.30 3.88 -1.36
C ASN A 178 -7.24 4.65 -2.17
N ILE A 179 -6.31 3.93 -2.79
CA ILE A 179 -5.28 4.51 -3.67
C ILE A 179 -5.77 4.32 -5.10
N LEU A 180 -6.38 5.36 -5.67
CA LEU A 180 -6.88 5.34 -7.04
C LEU A 180 -5.73 5.34 -8.05
N GLU A 181 -4.76 6.22 -7.81
CA GLU A 181 -3.57 6.40 -8.63
C GLU A 181 -2.47 7.11 -7.82
N GLY A 182 -1.30 7.25 -8.43
CA GLY A 182 -0.17 7.99 -7.85
C GLY A 182 1.09 7.14 -7.69
N ASN A 183 2.23 7.80 -7.67
CA ASN A 183 3.55 7.22 -7.56
C ASN A 183 4.21 7.62 -6.25
N ASN A 184 5.10 6.76 -5.76
CA ASN A 184 5.88 7.01 -4.56
C ASN A 184 5.00 7.27 -3.32
N ILE A 185 3.98 6.45 -3.14
CA ILE A 185 3.09 6.49 -1.97
C ILE A 185 3.67 5.61 -0.86
N HIS A 186 3.75 6.13 0.36
CA HIS A 186 4.28 5.42 1.52
C HIS A 186 3.26 5.40 2.65
N ILE A 187 3.05 4.21 3.23
CA ILE A 187 2.25 4.02 4.44
C ILE A 187 3.15 3.31 5.44
N ASN A 188 3.65 4.08 6.40
CA ASN A 188 4.71 3.69 7.30
C ASN A 188 4.21 3.72 8.74
N ASP A 189 4.47 2.63 9.47
CA ASP A 189 4.19 2.53 10.91
C ASP A 189 2.72 2.87 11.24
N CYS A 190 1.82 2.49 10.33
CA CYS A 190 0.40 2.81 10.43
C CYS A 190 -0.40 1.63 10.98
N LYS A 191 -1.46 1.96 11.71
CA LYS A 191 -2.50 1.00 12.09
C LYS A 191 -3.83 1.40 11.45
N ILE A 192 -4.46 0.47 10.74
CA ILE A 192 -5.73 0.68 10.05
C ILE A 192 -6.74 -0.31 10.60
N VAL A 193 -7.81 0.20 11.20
CA VAL A 193 -8.96 -0.56 11.67
C VAL A 193 -10.18 -0.14 10.85
N ASN A 194 -10.78 -1.09 10.14
CA ASN A 194 -12.02 -0.87 9.41
C ASN A 194 -13.11 -1.81 9.93
N ASN A 195 -14.12 -1.24 10.60
CA ASN A 195 -15.19 -2.02 11.24
C ASN A 195 -16.43 -2.19 10.35
N GLN A 196 -16.35 -1.80 9.08
CA GLN A 196 -17.45 -1.91 8.14
C GLN A 196 -17.80 -3.38 7.84
N GLU A 197 -19.09 -3.73 7.87
CA GLU A 197 -19.55 -5.11 7.58
C GLU A 197 -19.38 -5.52 6.11
N LYS A 198 -19.22 -4.55 5.20
CA LYS A 198 -18.96 -4.78 3.78
C LYS A 198 -17.98 -3.70 3.29
N GLY A 199 -16.70 -4.03 3.28
CA GLY A 199 -15.66 -3.09 2.85
C GLY A 199 -14.29 -3.75 2.69
N ASN A 200 -13.34 -3.00 2.17
CA ASN A 200 -11.93 -3.39 2.17
C ASN A 200 -11.16 -2.50 3.16
N GLY A 201 -10.08 -3.01 3.76
CA GLY A 201 -9.22 -2.17 4.59
C GLY A 201 -8.49 -1.15 3.73
N LEU A 202 -7.64 -1.65 2.84
CA LEU A 202 -6.83 -0.86 1.92
C LEU A 202 -6.96 -1.39 0.49
N LYS A 203 -7.23 -0.49 -0.46
CA LYS A 203 -7.28 -0.83 -1.88
C LYS A 203 -6.25 -0.03 -2.68
N VAL A 204 -5.59 -0.69 -3.62
CA VAL A 204 -4.66 -0.08 -4.58
C VAL A 204 -5.15 -0.40 -6.00
N GLU A 205 -5.43 0.63 -6.80
CA GLU A 205 -5.98 0.48 -8.15
C GLU A 205 -4.97 0.80 -9.27
N ASN A 206 -4.29 1.94 -9.25
CA ASN A 206 -3.24 2.25 -10.23
C ASN A 206 -2.07 2.99 -9.55
N GLY A 207 -1.73 2.55 -8.34
CA GLY A 207 -0.74 3.22 -7.49
C GLY A 207 0.57 2.43 -7.33
N VAL A 208 1.67 3.15 -7.12
CA VAL A 208 2.96 2.57 -6.69
C VAL A 208 3.16 2.86 -5.22
N VAL A 209 2.99 1.82 -4.39
CA VAL A 209 2.81 1.94 -2.94
C VAL A 209 3.83 1.08 -2.19
N THR A 210 4.47 1.66 -1.19
CA THR A 210 5.23 0.92 -0.17
C THR A 210 4.42 0.89 1.13
N LEU A 211 4.15 -0.30 1.63
CA LEU A 211 3.54 -0.54 2.94
C LEU A 211 4.66 -1.04 3.86
N ASN A 212 5.01 -0.26 4.88
CA ASN A 212 6.10 -0.56 5.80
C ASN A 212 5.58 -0.58 7.24
N ASN A 213 5.76 -1.69 7.95
CA ASN A 213 5.27 -1.84 9.34
C ASN A 213 3.77 -1.53 9.48
N LEU A 214 2.92 -2.28 8.76
CA LEU A 214 1.48 -2.04 8.70
C LEU A 214 0.73 -3.05 9.58
N ASP A 215 -0.13 -2.56 10.48
CA ASP A 215 -1.15 -3.36 11.18
C ASP A 215 -2.54 -3.04 10.62
N LEU A 216 -3.11 -3.96 9.84
CA LEU A 216 -4.42 -3.81 9.21
C LEU A 216 -5.42 -4.82 9.79
N GLN A 217 -6.46 -4.30 10.40
CA GLN A 217 -7.59 -5.07 10.94
C GLN A 217 -8.84 -4.68 10.17
N ASN A 218 -9.45 -5.64 9.48
CA ASN A 218 -10.62 -5.37 8.66
C ASN A 218 -11.69 -6.42 8.95
N LYS A 219 -12.84 -5.97 9.46
CA LYS A 219 -13.92 -6.83 9.98
C LYS A 219 -14.47 -7.77 8.91
N SER A 220 -14.57 -7.31 7.67
CA SER A 220 -15.12 -8.09 6.56
C SER A 220 -14.36 -7.86 5.25
N GLY A 221 -14.63 -8.66 4.22
CA GLY A 221 -14.08 -8.42 2.89
C GLY A 221 -12.58 -8.65 2.81
N VAL A 222 -11.87 -7.77 2.09
CA VAL A 222 -10.45 -7.92 1.78
C VAL A 222 -9.61 -6.93 2.58
N GLY A 223 -8.59 -7.40 3.29
CA GLY A 223 -7.63 -6.55 3.99
C GLY A 223 -6.87 -5.63 3.02
N LEU A 224 -6.11 -6.23 2.10
CA LEU A 224 -5.38 -5.55 1.03
C LEU A 224 -5.84 -6.03 -0.35
N ASP A 225 -6.44 -5.14 -1.13
CA ASP A 225 -6.98 -5.43 -2.47
C ASP A 225 -6.19 -4.69 -3.55
N ILE A 226 -5.52 -5.44 -4.43
CA ILE A 226 -4.59 -4.92 -5.44
C ILE A 226 -5.18 -5.19 -6.82
N LEU A 227 -5.67 -4.14 -7.47
CA LEU A 227 -6.31 -4.18 -8.78
C LEU A 227 -5.55 -3.29 -9.76
N GLY A 228 -5.88 -3.41 -11.06
CA GLY A 228 -5.38 -2.54 -12.11
C GLY A 228 -3.95 -2.81 -12.55
N LYS A 229 -3.65 -2.34 -13.77
CA LYS A 229 -2.45 -2.75 -14.53
C LYS A 229 -1.17 -2.08 -14.05
N ASP A 230 -1.30 -0.90 -13.46
CA ASP A 230 -0.18 -0.06 -13.06
C ASP A 230 0.09 -0.17 -11.55
N SER A 231 -0.73 -0.93 -10.82
CA SER A 231 -0.57 -1.15 -9.39
C SER A 231 0.70 -1.92 -9.07
N LYS A 232 1.50 -1.36 -8.18
CA LYS A 232 2.69 -2.01 -7.62
C LYS A 232 2.69 -1.80 -6.11
N VAL A 233 2.62 -2.90 -5.37
CA VAL A 233 2.66 -2.87 -3.91
C VAL A 233 3.94 -3.56 -3.43
N TYR A 234 4.67 -2.88 -2.56
CA TYR A 234 5.86 -3.39 -1.88
C TYR A 234 5.57 -3.50 -0.39
N LEU A 235 5.58 -4.73 0.11
CA LEU A 235 5.42 -5.03 1.54
C LEU A 235 6.79 -5.09 2.20
N LYS A 236 6.98 -4.31 3.28
CA LYS A 236 8.24 -4.21 4.01
C LYS A 236 8.02 -4.21 5.52
N GLY A 237 9.05 -4.61 6.25
CA GLY A 237 9.00 -4.65 7.72
C GLY A 237 7.96 -5.65 8.23
N ASP A 238 7.36 -5.34 9.37
CA ASP A 238 6.36 -6.17 10.05
C ASP A 238 4.95 -5.89 9.48
N ILE A 239 4.46 -6.76 8.57
CA ILE A 239 3.10 -6.65 8.06
C ILE A 239 2.20 -7.59 8.85
N LYS A 240 1.07 -7.05 9.33
CA LYS A 240 0.00 -7.81 9.98
C LYS A 240 -1.30 -7.47 9.29
N ILE A 241 -1.98 -8.49 8.76
CA ILE A 241 -3.30 -8.33 8.17
C ILE A 241 -4.23 -9.35 8.83
N ASN A 242 -5.24 -8.85 9.53
CA ASN A 242 -6.31 -9.66 10.09
C ASN A 242 -7.62 -9.31 9.37
N SER A 243 -8.03 -10.19 8.45
CA SER A 243 -9.29 -10.03 7.72
C SER A 243 -9.73 -11.38 7.13
N PRO A 244 -10.99 -11.54 6.72
CA PRO A 244 -11.46 -12.78 6.10
C PRO A 244 -10.71 -13.17 4.82
N ILE A 245 -10.27 -12.17 4.05
CA ILE A 245 -9.37 -12.34 2.91
C ILE A 245 -8.21 -11.36 3.10
N GLU A 246 -7.05 -11.85 3.53
CA GLU A 246 -5.93 -10.99 3.90
C GLU A 246 -5.41 -10.18 2.71
N ILE A 247 -5.01 -10.86 1.64
CA ILE A 247 -4.55 -10.20 0.41
C ILE A 247 -5.23 -10.82 -0.80
N ARG A 248 -5.72 -9.95 -1.70
CA ARG A 248 -6.20 -10.33 -3.02
C ARG A 248 -5.55 -9.46 -4.09
N GLY A 249 -5.04 -10.06 -5.15
CA GLY A 249 -4.45 -9.37 -6.29
C GLY A 249 -4.97 -9.85 -7.64
N GLN A 250 -5.21 -8.93 -8.56
CA GLN A 250 -5.58 -9.22 -9.96
C GLN A 250 -4.37 -9.06 -10.90
N PHE A 251 -3.36 -9.93 -10.72
CA PHE A 251 -2.07 -9.81 -11.42
C PHE A 251 -2.11 -10.11 -12.92
N ARG A 252 -3.17 -10.79 -13.39
CA ARG A 252 -3.38 -10.99 -14.84
C ARG A 252 -3.50 -9.66 -15.58
N ASP A 253 -4.00 -8.63 -14.91
CA ASP A 253 -4.23 -7.33 -15.52
C ASP A 253 -3.00 -6.42 -15.42
N GLY A 254 -1.91 -6.86 -14.77
CA GLY A 254 -0.63 -6.14 -14.69
C GLY A 254 -0.19 -5.73 -13.29
N GLY A 255 -1.06 -5.91 -12.28
CA GLY A 255 -0.72 -5.63 -10.88
C GLY A 255 0.51 -6.42 -10.41
N ILE A 256 1.28 -5.84 -9.50
CA ILE A 256 2.48 -6.44 -8.92
C ILE A 256 2.40 -6.37 -7.40
N LEU A 257 2.71 -7.49 -6.74
CA LEU A 257 2.95 -7.57 -5.31
C LEU A 257 4.36 -8.10 -5.08
N ASN A 258 5.19 -7.30 -4.41
CA ASN A 258 6.50 -7.70 -3.94
C ASN A 258 6.51 -7.67 -2.41
N CYS A 259 7.21 -8.61 -1.81
CA CYS A 259 7.27 -8.72 -0.36
C CYS A 259 8.69 -8.98 0.10
N ASP A 260 9.26 -8.02 0.82
CA ASP A 260 10.54 -8.20 1.49
C ASP A 260 10.27 -9.13 2.69
N ASN A 261 11.13 -10.14 2.88
CA ASN A 261 11.11 -11.11 3.99
C ASN A 261 10.19 -12.35 3.87
N ASN A 262 9.66 -12.68 2.69
CA ASN A 262 8.89 -13.93 2.46
C ASN A 262 7.72 -14.12 3.46
N GLN A 263 7.11 -13.05 3.94
CA GLN A 263 6.02 -13.10 4.92
C GLN A 263 4.66 -13.48 4.30
N LEU A 264 4.62 -13.87 3.03
CA LEU A 264 3.40 -14.34 2.36
C LEU A 264 3.39 -15.87 2.28
N ILE A 265 2.24 -16.47 2.56
CA ILE A 265 1.97 -17.91 2.47
C ILE A 265 0.59 -18.16 1.85
N HIS A 266 0.28 -19.42 1.56
CA HIS A 266 -1.03 -19.87 1.09
C HIS A 266 -1.45 -19.21 -0.23
N GLU A 267 -0.56 -19.24 -1.23
CA GLU A 267 -0.89 -18.73 -2.55
C GLU A 267 -2.01 -19.58 -3.17
N LYS A 268 -3.15 -18.95 -3.42
CA LYS A 268 -4.27 -19.58 -4.11
C LYS A 268 -4.67 -18.76 -5.32
N ARG A 269 -4.91 -19.41 -6.46
CA ARG A 269 -5.42 -18.76 -7.68
C ARG A 269 -6.85 -19.19 -7.97
N VAL A 270 -7.76 -18.24 -8.08
CA VAL A 270 -9.19 -18.50 -8.34
C VAL A 270 -9.75 -17.39 -9.21
N PHE A 271 -10.42 -17.76 -10.31
CA PHE A 271 -11.14 -16.82 -11.21
C PHE A 271 -10.36 -15.55 -11.60
N GLY A 272 -9.06 -15.68 -11.91
CA GLY A 272 -8.22 -14.55 -12.33
C GLY A 272 -7.64 -13.70 -11.18
N TYR A 273 -7.98 -14.04 -9.93
CA TYR A 273 -7.36 -13.47 -8.74
C TYR A 273 -6.33 -14.44 -8.15
N THR A 274 -5.33 -13.86 -7.48
CA THR A 274 -4.39 -14.57 -6.62
C THR A 274 -4.59 -14.05 -5.20
N TYR A 275 -4.57 -14.95 -4.24
CA TYR A 275 -4.80 -14.68 -2.84
C TYR A 275 -3.57 -15.10 -2.06
N TYR A 276 -3.23 -14.32 -1.03
CA TYR A 276 -2.18 -14.67 -0.08
C TYR A 276 -2.69 -14.42 1.34
N ASN A 277 -2.15 -15.21 2.25
CA ASN A 277 -2.16 -14.90 3.67
C ASN A 277 -0.79 -14.35 4.08
N VAL A 278 -0.78 -13.58 5.15
CA VAL A 278 0.40 -13.10 5.86
C VAL A 278 0.74 -14.13 6.92
N ALA A 279 1.99 -14.60 6.89
CA ALA A 279 2.50 -15.59 7.83
C ALA A 279 2.52 -15.05 9.25
N LYS A 280 2.12 -15.91 10.19
CA LYS A 280 2.05 -15.66 11.62
C LYS A 280 3.01 -16.58 12.33
N GLU A 281 3.44 -16.19 13.54
CA GLU A 281 4.29 -17.07 14.36
C GLU A 281 3.61 -18.41 14.68
N THR A 282 2.27 -18.42 14.74
CA THR A 282 1.46 -19.63 14.89
C THR A 282 0.55 -19.81 13.69
N GLU A 283 0.79 -20.86 12.91
CA GLU A 283 -0.01 -21.17 11.72
C GLU A 283 -1.00 -22.30 11.95
N LEU A 284 -2.19 -22.14 11.35
CA LEU A 284 -3.25 -23.14 11.37
C LEU A 284 -3.24 -23.91 10.06
N VAL A 285 -2.84 -25.18 10.10
CA VAL A 285 -2.59 -25.99 8.90
C VAL A 285 -3.65 -27.08 8.74
N ARG A 286 -4.26 -27.16 7.55
CA ARG A 286 -5.37 -28.07 7.21
C ARG A 286 -5.02 -29.12 6.17
N ASN A 287 -3.91 -28.96 5.45
CA ASN A 287 -3.52 -29.89 4.39
C ASN A 287 -2.01 -29.91 4.20
N LYS A 288 -1.55 -30.84 3.35
CA LYS A 288 -0.13 -31.03 3.02
C LYS A 288 0.53 -29.74 2.53
N ASP A 289 -0.11 -29.04 1.60
CA ASP A 289 0.51 -27.88 0.95
C ASP A 289 0.66 -26.73 1.94
N GLU A 290 -0.37 -26.47 2.75
CA GLU A 290 -0.31 -25.52 3.88
C GLU A 290 0.80 -25.88 4.87
N PHE A 291 1.03 -27.18 5.15
CA PHE A 291 2.10 -27.63 6.04
C PHE A 291 3.48 -27.33 5.47
N LEU A 292 3.70 -27.67 4.20
CA LEU A 292 4.98 -27.49 3.51
C LEU A 292 5.34 -26.00 3.39
N GLU A 293 4.36 -25.15 3.07
CA GLU A 293 4.57 -23.69 3.04
C GLU A 293 4.91 -23.13 4.42
N ALA A 294 4.22 -23.59 5.48
CA ALA A 294 4.45 -23.12 6.83
C ALA A 294 5.85 -23.46 7.35
N ILE A 295 6.37 -24.67 7.09
CA ILE A 295 7.72 -25.07 7.51
C ILE A 295 8.82 -24.38 6.69
N ASP A 296 8.52 -23.95 5.46
CA ASP A 296 9.46 -23.20 4.63
C ASP A 296 9.55 -21.73 5.03
N ASN A 297 8.54 -21.21 5.70
CA ASN A 297 8.51 -19.84 6.20
C ASN A 297 9.38 -19.64 7.45
N ASN A 298 10.09 -18.52 7.54
CA ASN A 298 10.98 -18.22 8.68
C ASN A 298 10.28 -17.57 9.88
N ILE A 299 9.09 -17.00 9.66
CA ILE A 299 8.25 -16.36 10.68
C ILE A 299 7.57 -17.42 11.54
N VAL A 300 7.15 -18.53 10.92
CA VAL A 300 6.41 -19.60 11.60
C VAL A 300 7.29 -20.29 12.64
N LYS A 301 6.83 -20.30 13.89
CA LYS A 301 7.47 -20.99 15.02
C LYS A 301 6.62 -22.10 15.60
N ASN A 302 5.30 -22.03 15.40
CA ASN A 302 4.35 -23.01 15.87
C ASN A 302 3.39 -23.38 14.73
N ILE A 303 3.11 -24.66 14.57
CA ILE A 303 2.10 -25.18 13.65
C ILE A 303 1.04 -25.89 14.48
N LYS A 304 -0.22 -25.53 14.28
CA LYS A 304 -1.37 -26.21 14.86
C LYS A 304 -2.14 -26.93 13.77
N LEU A 305 -2.21 -28.26 13.88
CA LEU A 305 -2.94 -29.08 12.92
C LEU A 305 -4.44 -28.94 13.12
N MET A 306 -5.14 -28.75 12.01
CA MET A 306 -6.60 -28.64 11.89
C MET A 306 -7.21 -29.80 11.08
N ASP A 307 -6.37 -30.65 10.49
CA ASP A 307 -6.75 -31.90 9.84
C ASP A 307 -5.58 -32.90 9.86
N ASN A 308 -5.82 -34.15 9.49
CA ASN A 308 -4.78 -35.14 9.25
C ASN A 308 -3.96 -34.76 8.01
N ILE A 309 -2.64 -34.84 8.12
CA ILE A 309 -1.71 -34.45 7.05
C ILE A 309 -1.03 -35.71 6.52
N ASP A 310 -1.02 -35.88 5.19
CA ASP A 310 -0.30 -36.97 4.52
C ASP A 310 0.95 -36.39 3.83
N LEU A 311 2.13 -36.71 4.38
CA LEU A 311 3.43 -36.28 3.88
C LEU A 311 4.20 -37.40 3.16
N ARG A 312 3.56 -38.53 2.83
CA ARG A 312 4.22 -39.59 2.04
C ARG A 312 4.75 -39.03 0.72
N GLY A 313 6.01 -39.34 0.41
CA GLY A 313 6.77 -38.77 -0.71
C GLY A 313 7.38 -37.38 -0.45
N HIS A 314 7.19 -36.81 0.74
CA HIS A 314 7.75 -35.54 1.21
C HIS A 314 8.39 -35.68 2.61
N GLU A 315 8.81 -36.88 2.97
CA GLU A 315 9.31 -37.22 4.30
C GLU A 315 10.58 -36.42 4.65
N SER A 316 11.39 -36.10 3.62
CA SER A 316 12.58 -35.26 3.76
C SER A 316 12.27 -33.84 4.20
N GLU A 317 11.11 -33.30 3.79
CA GLU A 317 10.72 -31.92 4.11
C GLU A 317 10.40 -31.77 5.59
N TYR A 318 9.86 -32.83 6.22
CA TYR A 318 9.55 -32.81 7.65
C TYR A 318 10.78 -32.59 8.53
N TYR A 319 12.00 -32.88 8.05
CA TYR A 319 13.22 -32.61 8.81
C TYR A 319 13.42 -31.11 9.10
N LYS A 320 12.90 -30.22 8.25
CA LYS A 320 12.94 -28.77 8.46
C LYS A 320 12.26 -28.32 9.75
N VAL A 321 11.28 -29.09 10.23
CA VAL A 321 10.61 -28.85 11.53
C VAL A 321 11.64 -28.87 12.65
N PHE A 322 12.55 -29.84 12.64
CA PHE A 322 13.60 -29.98 13.65
C PHE A 322 14.71 -28.93 13.44
N GLU A 323 15.13 -28.71 12.20
CA GLU A 323 16.18 -27.73 11.86
C GLU A 323 15.80 -26.30 12.26
N LYS A 324 14.52 -25.93 12.10
CA LYS A 324 14.00 -24.60 12.41
C LYS A 324 13.36 -24.50 13.80
N GLU A 325 13.44 -25.57 14.61
CA GLU A 325 12.84 -25.67 15.94
C GLU A 325 11.33 -25.34 15.97
N ILE A 326 10.59 -25.73 14.92
CA ILE A 326 9.15 -25.48 14.82
C ILE A 326 8.40 -26.45 15.72
N LYS A 327 7.54 -25.92 16.59
CA LYS A 327 6.67 -26.74 17.45
C LYS A 327 5.43 -27.15 16.68
N VAL A 328 5.17 -28.46 16.59
CA VAL A 328 3.96 -28.99 15.93
C VAL A 328 2.98 -29.50 16.98
N ASP A 329 1.90 -28.77 17.19
CA ASP A 329 0.75 -29.19 17.98
C ASP A 329 -0.22 -29.98 17.10
N LYS A 330 -0.30 -31.29 17.37
CA LYS A 330 -1.11 -32.22 16.60
C LYS A 330 -2.59 -32.19 16.98
N ASN A 331 -2.97 -31.64 18.14
CA ASN A 331 -4.32 -31.81 18.71
C ASN A 331 -4.78 -33.29 18.64
N ASN A 332 -5.90 -33.55 17.93
CA ASN A 332 -6.47 -34.88 17.68
C ASN A 332 -6.12 -35.44 16.28
N TYR A 333 -5.20 -34.80 15.56
CA TYR A 333 -4.81 -35.15 14.20
C TYR A 333 -3.45 -35.84 14.17
N HIS A 334 -3.10 -36.42 13.03
CA HIS A 334 -1.80 -37.06 12.84
C HIS A 334 -1.17 -36.65 11.51
N ILE A 335 0.16 -36.81 11.47
CA ILE A 335 0.95 -36.70 10.25
C ILE A 335 1.32 -38.11 9.85
N THR A 336 0.86 -38.53 8.67
CA THR A 336 1.27 -39.78 8.03
C THR A 336 2.54 -39.50 7.23
N MET A 337 3.55 -40.34 7.44
CA MET A 337 4.84 -40.29 6.77
C MET A 337 5.03 -41.56 5.95
#